data_AF-A0A3D3HIK3-F1
#
_entry.id   AF-A0A3D3HIK3-F1
#
_cell.length_a   1.000
_cell.length_b   1.000
_cell.length_c   1.000
_cell.angle_alpha   90.00
_cell.angle_beta   90.00
_cell.angle_gamma   90.00
#
_symmetry.space_group_name_H-M   'P 1'
#
loop_
_entity.id
_entity.type
_entity.pdbx_description
1 polymer ?
#
loop_
_entity_poly.entity_id
_entity_poly.type
_entity_poly.pdbx_seq_one_letter_code
_entity_poly.pdbx_strand_id
1 'polypeptide(L)'
;MKNKQCLSGRAIHFAGLLIVILLASAYRVGAQDPFMQYPDIQGNTIVFASGGDLWKVPAEGGTACRLTFGDGRETYPEISPDGSGEPVKLTSLGAGYRHTPK
;
A
#
# COMPACT_ATOMS: atom_id res chain seq x y z
N MET A 1 -6.80 36.22 50.30
CA MET A 1 -5.72 35.23 50.08
C MET A 1 -5.76 34.78 48.63
N LYS A 2 -4.66 34.91 47.87
CA LYS A 2 -4.59 34.56 46.44
C LYS A 2 -3.91 33.19 46.31
N ASN A 3 -4.66 32.20 45.82
CA ASN A 3 -4.25 30.80 45.75
C ASN A 3 -3.44 30.59 44.46
N LYS A 4 -2.11 30.72 44.54
CA LYS A 4 -1.26 30.31 43.43
C LYS A 4 -0.95 28.82 43.59
N GLN A 5 -1.85 27.98 43.09
CA GLN A 5 -1.51 26.57 42.93
C GLN A 5 -0.44 26.48 41.85
N CYS A 6 0.79 26.24 42.29
CA CYS A 6 1.94 25.94 41.46
C CYS A 6 1.67 24.59 40.78
N LEU A 7 1.32 24.62 39.49
CA LEU A 7 1.36 23.41 38.67
C LEU A 7 2.79 22.87 38.75
N SER A 8 2.97 21.73 39.43
CA SER A 8 4.29 21.13 39.62
C SER A 8 4.88 20.73 38.27
N GLY A 9 6.20 20.87 38.09
CA GLY A 9 6.88 20.53 36.83
C GLY A 9 6.61 19.09 36.34
N ARG A 10 6.30 18.16 37.25
CA ARG A 10 5.86 16.80 36.91
C ARG A 10 4.56 16.81 36.10
N ALA A 11 3.57 17.63 36.46
CA ALA A 11 2.32 17.75 35.72
C ALA A 11 2.55 18.27 34.29
N ILE A 12 3.52 19.17 34.08
CA ILE A 12 3.88 19.71 32.77
C ILE A 12 4.55 18.61 31.91
N HIS A 13 5.43 17.79 32.49
CA HIS A 13 6.03 16.66 31.77
C HIS A 13 5.00 15.58 31.39
N PHE A 14 4.06 15.25 32.28
CA PHE A 14 2.99 14.30 31.96
C PHE A 14 2.03 14.83 30.89
N ALA A 15 1.67 16.11 30.96
CA ALA A 15 0.84 16.74 29.94
C ALA A 15 1.56 16.79 28.58
N GLY A 16 2.86 17.12 28.56
CA GLY A 16 3.67 17.12 27.34
C GLY A 16 3.78 15.73 26.72
N LEU A 17 4.06 14.69 27.51
CA LEU A 17 4.13 13.31 27.03
C LEU A 17 2.78 12.82 26.50
N LEU A 18 1.68 13.15 27.18
CA LEU A 18 0.33 12.81 26.73
C LEU A 18 0.01 13.49 25.39
N ILE A 19 0.37 14.77 25.21
CA ILE A 19 0.20 15.49 23.95
C ILE A 19 1.01 14.83 22.83
N VAL A 20 2.27 14.43 23.09
CA VAL A 20 3.10 13.73 22.09
C VAL A 20 2.49 12.39 21.70
N ILE A 21 1.98 11.60 22.66
CA ILE A 21 1.31 10.32 22.39
C ILE A 21 0.02 10.53 21.58
N LEU A 22 -0.77 11.54 21.93
CA LEU A 22 -2.00 11.87 21.18
C LEU A 22 -1.68 12.31 19.75
N LEU A 23 -0.65 13.13 19.54
CA LEU A 23 -0.19 13.52 18.20
C LEU A 23 0.36 12.33 17.42
N ALA A 24 1.10 11.41 18.07
CA ALA A 24 1.62 10.19 17.45
C ALA A 24 0.50 9.24 16.95
N SER A 25 -0.64 9.20 17.64
CA SER A 25 -1.79 8.37 17.23
C SER A 25 -2.53 8.87 15.99
N ALA A 26 -2.32 10.14 15.61
CA ALA A 26 -2.92 10.74 14.42
C ALA A 26 -2.17 10.40 13.12
N TYR A 27 -0.94 9.89 13.20
CA TYR A 27 -0.20 9.44 12.02
C TYR A 27 -0.79 8.12 11.53
N ARG A 28 -1.77 8.22 10.63
CA ARG A 28 -2.15 7.10 9.77
C ARG A 28 -0.98 6.88 8.81
N VAL A 29 -0.23 5.79 9.00
CA VAL A 29 0.63 5.25 7.92
C VAL A 29 -0.26 5.12 6.69
N GLY A 30 0.16 5.74 5.58
CA GLY A 30 -0.65 5.91 4.38
C GLY A 30 -1.33 4.61 3.99
N ALA A 31 -2.67 4.63 3.99
CA ALA A 31 -3.43 3.54 3.40
C ALA A 31 -3.05 3.49 1.91
N GLN A 32 -2.41 2.40 1.52
CA GLN A 32 -2.16 2.09 0.12
C GLN A 32 -3.51 2.11 -0.60
N ASP A 33 -3.65 2.98 -1.58
CA ASP A 33 -4.93 3.33 -2.18
C ASP A 33 -5.59 2.06 -2.78
N PRO A 34 -6.76 1.60 -2.28
CA PRO A 34 -7.31 0.29 -2.62
C PRO A 34 -8.04 0.27 -3.97
N PHE A 35 -7.90 1.32 -4.77
CA PHE A 35 -8.56 1.38 -6.07
C PHE A 35 -7.90 0.41 -7.04
N MET A 36 -8.75 -0.35 -7.73
CA MET A 36 -8.37 -1.13 -8.90
C MET A 36 -7.97 -0.17 -10.02
N GLN A 37 -6.68 -0.13 -10.34
CA GLN A 37 -6.10 0.75 -11.34
C GLN A 37 -5.51 -0.06 -12.48
N TYR A 38 -5.60 0.47 -13.70
CA TYR A 38 -4.96 -0.08 -14.89
C TYR A 38 -5.30 -1.57 -15.13
N PRO A 39 -6.58 -1.94 -15.25
CA PRO A 39 -6.93 -3.34 -15.50
C PRO A 39 -6.53 -3.77 -16.92
N ASP A 40 -6.10 -5.02 -17.04
CA ASP A 40 -5.98 -5.76 -18.30
C ASP A 40 -6.66 -7.13 -18.16
N ILE A 41 -7.17 -7.69 -19.26
CA ILE A 41 -7.98 -8.92 -19.25
C ILE A 41 -7.64 -9.83 -20.44
N GLN A 42 -7.50 -11.13 -20.15
CA GLN A 42 -7.34 -12.17 -21.15
C GLN A 42 -8.10 -13.42 -20.72
N GLY A 43 -9.03 -13.88 -21.58
CA GLY A 43 -9.89 -15.02 -21.27
C GLY A 43 -10.64 -14.81 -19.95
N ASN A 44 -10.40 -15.69 -18.99
CA ASN A 44 -11.05 -15.68 -17.67
C ASN A 44 -10.22 -14.98 -16.59
N THR A 45 -9.15 -14.26 -16.95
CA THR A 45 -8.22 -13.67 -15.99
C THR A 45 -8.18 -12.16 -16.16
N ILE A 46 -8.39 -11.44 -15.07
CA ILE A 46 -8.15 -9.99 -14.97
C ILE A 46 -6.90 -9.77 -14.12
N VAL A 47 -6.04 -8.86 -14.56
CA VAL A 47 -4.92 -8.32 -13.77
C VAL A 47 -5.11 -6.82 -13.55
N PHE A 48 -4.69 -6.31 -12.39
CA PHE A 48 -4.82 -4.89 -12.05
C PHE A 48 -3.81 -4.47 -10.99
N ALA A 49 -3.54 -3.18 -10.88
CA ALA A 49 -2.76 -2.59 -9.80
C ALA A 49 -3.67 -2.17 -8.64
N SER A 50 -3.30 -2.48 -7.41
CA SER A 50 -3.98 -2.02 -6.20
C SER A 50 -3.01 -2.02 -5.01
N GLY A 51 -3.03 -0.93 -4.25
CA GLY A 51 -2.22 -0.80 -3.05
C GLY A 51 -0.70 -0.90 -3.24
N GLY A 52 -0.23 -0.56 -4.45
CA GLY A 52 1.19 -0.63 -4.82
C GLY A 52 1.63 -1.95 -5.43
N ASP A 53 0.73 -2.93 -5.51
CA ASP A 53 1.01 -4.27 -6.03
C ASP A 53 0.12 -4.63 -7.20
N LEU A 54 0.52 -5.68 -7.93
CA LEU A 54 -0.33 -6.29 -8.95
C LEU A 54 -1.09 -7.46 -8.38
N TRP A 55 -2.33 -7.60 -8.84
CA TRP A 55 -3.28 -8.60 -8.41
C TRP A 55 -3.89 -9.28 -9.63
N LYS A 56 -4.29 -10.55 -9.47
CA LYS A 56 -5.13 -11.29 -10.42
C LYS A 56 -6.45 -11.71 -9.81
N VAL A 57 -7.51 -11.75 -10.61
CA VAL A 57 -8.83 -12.24 -10.21
C VAL A 57 -9.52 -12.91 -11.40
N PRO A 58 -10.39 -13.91 -11.19
CA PRO A 58 -11.22 -14.46 -12.27
C PRO A 58 -12.18 -13.40 -12.84
N ALA A 59 -12.49 -13.47 -14.13
CA ALA A 59 -13.35 -12.52 -14.83
C ALA A 59 -14.83 -12.60 -14.37
N GLU A 60 -15.26 -13.78 -13.94
CA GLU A 60 -16.52 -14.05 -13.25
C GLU A 60 -16.55 -13.52 -11.80
N GLY A 61 -15.44 -12.97 -11.32
CA GLY A 61 -15.25 -12.49 -9.96
C GLY A 61 -14.74 -13.59 -9.02
N GLY A 62 -14.55 -13.22 -7.75
CA GLY A 62 -14.05 -14.13 -6.72
C GLY A 62 -12.87 -13.54 -5.95
N THR A 63 -11.99 -14.42 -5.46
CA THR A 63 -10.84 -14.03 -4.64
C THR A 63 -9.70 -13.49 -5.50
N ALA A 64 -9.27 -12.26 -5.22
CA ALA A 64 -8.08 -11.69 -5.82
C ALA A 64 -6.81 -12.24 -5.15
N CYS A 65 -5.81 -12.58 -5.95
CA CYS A 65 -4.51 -13.07 -5.52
C CYS A 65 -3.42 -12.07 -5.89
N ARG A 66 -2.57 -11.70 -4.92
CA ARG A 66 -1.43 -10.81 -5.13
C ARG A 66 -0.33 -11.52 -5.92
N LEU A 67 0.31 -10.80 -6.84
CA LEU A 67 1.34 -11.30 -7.75
C LEU A 67 2.75 -10.77 -7.44
N THR A 68 2.85 -9.56 -6.89
CA THR A 68 4.14 -8.90 -6.61
C THR A 68 4.35 -8.74 -5.12
N PHE A 69 5.61 -8.77 -4.69
CA PHE A 69 6.01 -8.47 -3.31
C PHE A 69 7.29 -7.64 -3.39
N GLY A 70 7.15 -6.33 -3.31
CA GLY A 70 8.28 -5.40 -3.40
C GLY A 70 7.96 -4.06 -2.76
N ASP A 71 9.01 -3.29 -2.50
CA ASP A 71 8.90 -1.96 -1.91
C ASP A 71 8.57 -0.88 -2.96
N GLY A 72 8.63 -1.24 -4.25
CA GLY A 72 8.27 -0.39 -5.37
C GLY A 72 6.77 -0.35 -5.62
N ARG A 73 6.28 0.74 -6.22
CA ARG A 73 4.90 0.83 -6.69
C ARG A 73 4.80 0.22 -8.08
N GLU A 74 4.05 -0.85 -8.20
CA GLU A 74 3.80 -1.54 -9.46
C GLU A 74 2.51 -1.01 -10.13
N THR A 75 2.61 -0.63 -11.40
CA THR A 75 1.49 -0.07 -12.19
C THR A 75 1.52 -0.60 -13.62
N TYR A 76 0.40 -0.47 -14.33
CA TYR A 76 0.24 -0.86 -15.74
C TYR A 76 0.58 -2.34 -16.03
N PRO A 77 -0.12 -3.31 -15.40
CA PRO A 77 0.03 -4.73 -15.75
C PRO A 77 -0.37 -5.00 -17.21
N GLU A 78 0.29 -5.97 -17.85
CA GLU A 78 -0.01 -6.43 -19.21
C GLU A 78 0.10 -7.97 -19.29
N ILE A 79 -0.95 -8.67 -19.71
CA ILE A 79 -0.94 -10.12 -19.85
C ILE A 79 -0.21 -10.53 -21.12
N SER A 80 0.82 -11.38 -21.00
CA SER A 80 1.56 -11.89 -22.14
C SER A 80 0.66 -12.75 -23.06
N PRO A 81 0.79 -12.64 -24.40
CA PRO A 81 -0.06 -13.39 -25.34
C PRO A 81 0.16 -14.92 -25.37
N ASP A 82 1.23 -15.44 -24.76
CA ASP A 82 1.67 -16.84 -24.89
C ASP A 82 0.88 -17.86 -24.02
N GLY A 83 -0.16 -17.41 -23.31
CA GLY A 83 -1.19 -18.28 -22.76
C GLY A 83 -0.79 -19.13 -21.55
N SER A 84 0.35 -18.85 -20.92
CA SER A 84 0.85 -19.61 -19.76
C SER A 84 0.15 -19.29 -18.44
N GLY A 85 -0.68 -18.25 -18.37
CA GLY A 85 -1.32 -17.82 -17.12
C GLY A 85 -0.33 -17.30 -16.06
N GLU A 86 0.97 -17.30 -16.38
CA GLU A 86 2.00 -16.60 -15.63
C GLU A 86 1.84 -15.11 -15.93
N PRO A 87 1.73 -14.27 -14.90
CA PRO A 87 1.55 -12.86 -15.11
C PRO A 87 2.84 -12.25 -15.64
N VAL A 88 2.71 -11.65 -16.82
CA VAL A 88 3.19 -10.29 -17.09
C VAL A 88 4.71 -10.16 -17.15
N LYS A 89 5.22 -9.72 -18.29
CA LYS A 89 6.51 -9.02 -18.31
C LYS A 89 6.31 -7.70 -17.55
N LEU A 90 6.57 -7.72 -16.24
CA LEU A 90 6.34 -6.61 -15.33
C LEU A 90 7.21 -5.42 -15.74
N THR A 91 6.65 -4.47 -16.49
CA THR A 91 7.29 -3.20 -16.77
C THR A 91 6.85 -2.20 -15.72
N SER A 92 7.48 -2.28 -14.55
CA SER A 92 7.35 -1.25 -13.51
C SER A 92 7.95 0.06 -14.03
N LEU A 93 7.11 1.08 -14.24
CA LEU A 93 7.60 2.47 -14.40
C LEU A 93 7.82 3.10 -13.01
N GLY A 94 8.55 2.38 -12.16
CA GLY A 94 8.94 2.80 -10.81
C GLY A 94 10.46 2.72 -10.67
N ALA A 95 11.07 3.76 -10.10
CA ALA A 95 12.52 3.89 -9.97
C ALA A 95 13.15 2.67 -9.25
N GLY A 96 13.78 1.76 -10.01
CA GLY A 96 14.85 0.92 -9.48
C GLY A 96 14.74 -0.60 -9.61
N TYR A 97 13.65 -1.19 -10.12
CA TYR A 97 13.59 -2.65 -10.29
C TYR A 97 13.81 -3.08 -11.75
N ARG A 98 15.03 -3.55 -12.04
CA ARG A 98 15.40 -4.19 -13.30
C ARG A 98 15.23 -5.70 -13.14
N HIS A 99 14.16 -6.27 -13.69
CA HIS A 99 13.93 -7.71 -13.63
C HIS A 99 14.84 -8.43 -14.65
N THR A 100 15.80 -9.23 -14.17
CA THR A 100 16.45 -10.27 -14.98
C THR A 100 15.76 -11.60 -14.69
N PRO A 101 15.06 -12.20 -15.66
CA PRO A 101 14.52 -13.55 -15.48
C PRO A 101 15.70 -14.53 -15.44
N LYS A 102 15.61 -15.55 -14.56
CA LYS A 102 16.46 -16.73 -14.63
C LYS A 102 15.89 -17.72 -15.63
#